data_AF-A0A9D1HL39-F1
#
_entry.id   AF-A0A9D1HL39-F1
#
_cell.length_a   1.000
_cell.length_b   1.000
_cell.length_c   1.000
_cell.angle_alpha   90.00
_cell.angle_beta   90.00
_cell.angle_gamma   90.00
#
_symmetry.space_group_name_H-M   'P 1'
#
loop_
_entity.id
_entity.type
_entity.pdbx_description
1 polymer ?
#
loop_
_entity_poly.entity_id
_entity_poly.type
_entity_poly.pdbx_seq_one_letter_code
_entity_poly.pdbx_strand_id
1 'polypeptide(L)' 'MDVSLIFFLAGLAIAVTVINALLKQAGREEYSYLVLLAGLVIALLQVLPLVLSLFNEVQSVFNLY' A
#
# COMPACT_ATOMS: atom_id res chain seq x y z
N MET A 1 14.93 -8.03 -5.71
CA MET A 1 13.82 -7.82 -4.74
C MET A 1 14.11 -6.53 -4.01
N ASP A 2 13.37 -5.48 -4.35
CA ASP A 2 13.58 -4.14 -3.78
C ASP A 2 13.01 -4.12 -2.35
N VAL A 3 13.87 -4.37 -1.35
CA VAL A 3 13.48 -4.43 0.07
C VAL A 3 12.84 -3.11 0.52
N SER A 4 13.14 -2.03 -0.19
CA SER A 4 12.55 -0.70 -0.06
C SER A 4 11.01 -0.72 -0.05
N LEU A 5 10.37 -1.56 -0.89
CA LEU A 5 8.91 -1.67 -0.93
C LEU A 5 8.35 -2.29 0.36
N ILE A 6 9.03 -3.31 0.89
CA ILE A 6 8.63 -3.98 2.13
C ILE A 6 8.75 -3.00 3.30
N PHE A 7 9.85 -2.24 3.38
CA PHE A 7 10.02 -1.20 4.39
C PHE A 7 8.98 -0.08 4.27
N PHE A 8 8.64 0.34 3.05
CA PHE A 8 7.61 1.33 2.82
C PHE A 8 6.24 0.85 3.32
N LEU A 9 5.84 -0.38 2.96
CA LEU A 9 4.57 -0.95 3.39
C LEU A 9 4.51 -1.16 4.91
N ALA A 10 5.60 -1.58 5.54
CA ALA A 10 5.69 -1.69 7.00
C ALA A 10 5.55 -0.34 7.70
N GLY A 11 6.25 0.70 7.20
CA GLY A 11 6.14 2.06 7.73
C GLY A 11 4.74 2.64 7.56
N LEU A 12 4.13 2.42 6.39
CA LEU A 12 2.74 2.82 6.10
C LEU A 12 1.76 2.14 7.07
N ALA A 13 1.89 0.83 7.30
CA ALA A 13 1.03 0.10 8.22
C ALA A 13 1.12 0.63 9.66
N ILE A 14 2.33 0.94 10.14
CA ILE A 14 2.53 1.55 11.46
C ILE A 14 1.85 2.92 11.51
N ALA A 15 2.09 3.79 10.52
CA ALA A 15 1.50 5.13 10.49
C ALA A 15 -0.03 5.09 10.48
N VAL A 16 -0.63 4.27 9.61
CA VAL A 16 -2.09 4.09 9.52
C VAL A 16 -2.67 3.59 10.85
N THR A 17 -2.00 2.64 11.50
CA THR A 17 -2.44 2.08 12.78
C THR A 17 -2.40 3.13 13.89
N VAL A 18 -1.33 3.91 13.98
CA VAL A 18 -1.19 4.99 14.97
C VAL A 18 -2.25 6.06 14.76
N ILE A 19 -2.46 6.52 13.53
CA ILE A 19 -3.47 7.54 13.21
C ILE A 19 -4.89 7.01 13.54
N ASN A 20 -5.18 5.76 13.18
CA ASN A 20 -6.45 5.11 13.48
C ASN A 20 -6.69 5.01 15.01
N ALA A 21 -5.66 4.62 15.78
CA ALA A 21 -5.74 4.56 17.24
C ALA A 21 -6.01 5.95 17.86
N LEU A 22 -5.32 6.99 17.38
CA LEU A 22 -5.52 8.37 17.84
C LEU A 22 -6.93 8.88 17.51
N LEU A 23 -7.45 8.62 16.31
CA LEU A 23 -8.81 9.02 15.89
C LEU A 23 -9.90 8.33 16.71
N LYS A 24 -9.74 7.04 16.99
CA LYS A 24 -10.64 6.29 17.87
C LYS A 24 -10.62 6.86 19.28
N GLN A 25 -9.44 7.15 19.82
CA GLN A 25 -9.32 7.73 21.17
C GLN A 25 -9.86 9.16 21.25
N ALA A 26 -9.84 9.91 20.15
CA ALA A 26 -10.45 11.23 20.03
C ALA A 26 -11.99 11.20 19.87
N GLY A 27 -12.62 10.02 19.86
CA GLY A 27 -14.07 9.86 19.66
C GLY A 27 -14.53 10.15 18.23
N ARG A 28 -13.62 10.13 17.26
CA ARG A 28 -13.84 10.46 15.84
C ARG A 28 -13.81 9.19 14.98
N GLU A 29 -14.66 8.23 15.31
CA GLU A 29 -14.64 6.90 14.69
C GLU A 29 -14.93 6.92 13.18
N GLU A 30 -15.72 7.88 12.69
CA GLU A 30 -16.03 8.01 11.25
C GLU A 30 -14.76 8.20 10.39
N TYR A 31 -13.80 8.99 10.88
CA TYR A 31 -12.53 9.23 10.19
C TYR A 31 -11.57 8.05 10.30
N SER A 32 -11.73 7.21 11.33
CA SER A 32 -10.90 6.04 11.56
C SER A 32 -11.04 5.01 10.41
N TYR A 33 -12.27 4.84 9.90
CA TYR A 33 -12.55 4.00 8.73
C TYR A 33 -11.95 4.57 7.44
N LEU A 34 -12.03 5.89 7.26
CA LEU A 34 -11.45 6.57 6.09
C LEU A 34 -9.92 6.43 6.06
N VAL A 35 -9.26 6.50 7.21
CA VAL A 35 -7.81 6.32 7.32
C VAL A 35 -7.38 4.90 6.98
N LEU A 36 -8.14 3.89 7.43
CA LEU A 36 -7.88 2.50 7.05
C LEU A 36 -8.04 2.29 5.54
N LEU A 37 -9.09 2.87 4.95
CA LEU A 37 -9.34 2.78 3.51
C LEU A 37 -8.25 3.49 2.70
N ALA A 38 -7.83 4.69 3.13
CA ALA A 38 -6.73 5.42 2.51
C ALA A 38 -5.41 4.65 2.59
N GLY A 39 -5.10 4.06 3.74
CA GLY A 39 -3.93 3.20 3.92
C GLY A 39 -3.92 2.01 2.97
N LEU A 40 -5.07 1.35 2.79
CA LEU A 40 -5.23 0.25 1.84
C LEU A 40 -4.99 0.72 0.40
N VAL A 41 -5.61 1.83 -0.01
CA VAL A 41 -5.47 2.37 -1.37
C VAL A 41 -4.02 2.73 -1.67
N ILE A 42 -3.32 3.40 -0.74
CA ILE A 42 -1.91 3.77 -0.90
C ILE A 42 -1.03 2.52 -1.03
N ALA A 43 -1.28 1.48 -0.22
CA ALA A 43 -0.55 0.22 -0.32
C ALA A 43 -0.74 -0.45 -1.69
N LEU A 44 -1.97 -0.51 -2.19
CA LEU A 44 -2.29 -1.09 -3.50
C LEU A 44 -1.61 -0.32 -4.64
N LEU A 45 -1.62 1.02 -4.58
CA LEU A 45 -0.95 1.87 -5.57
C LEU A 45 0.56 1.62 -5.61
N GLN A 46 1.19 1.33 -4.47
CA GLN A 46 2.61 1.00 -4.48
C GLN A 46 2.97 -0.40 -4.96
N VAL A 47 2.03 -1.34 -4.88
CA VAL A 47 2.22 -2.68 -5.46
C VAL A 47 2.01 -2.66 -6.98
N LEU A 48 1.21 -1.73 -7.51
CA LEU A 48 0.91 -1.62 -8.94
C LEU A 48 2.15 -1.60 -9.87
N PRO A 49 3.19 -0.76 -9.67
CA PRO A 49 4.36 -0.75 -10.56
C PRO A 49 5.13 -2.08 -10.56
N LEU A 50 5.15 -2.81 -9.43
CA LEU A 50 5.75 -4.13 -9.36
C LEU A 50 4.99 -5.11 -10.26
N VAL A 51 3.65 -5.10 -10.18
CA VAL A 51 2.80 -5.95 -11.02
C VAL A 51 3.01 -5.63 -12.50
N LEU A 52 3.10 -4.34 -12.86
CA LEU A 52 3.38 -3.91 -14.23
C LEU A 52 4.75 -4.38 -14.72
N SER A 53 5.79 -4.30 -13.89
CA SER A 53 7.13 -4.81 -14.22
C SER A 53 7.09 -6.31 -14.52
N LEU A 54 6.43 -7.09 -13.66
CA LEU A 54 6.29 -8.54 -13.87
C LEU A 54 5.51 -8.85 -15.14
N PHE A 55 4.47 -8.07 -15.44
CA PHE A 55 3.70 -8.25 -16.66
C PHE A 55 4.55 -7.95 -17.91
N ASN A 56 5.35 -6.89 -17.88
CA ASN A 56 6.29 -6.55 -18.95
C ASN A 56 7.38 -7.63 -19.11
N GLU A 57 7.90 -8.17 -18.02
CA GLU A 57 8.87 -9.27 -18.04
C GLU A 57 8.26 -10.52 -18.68
N VAL A 58 7.04 -10.88 -18.30
CA VAL A 58 6.31 -12.00 -18.92
C VAL A 58 6.12 -11.74 -20.42
N GLN A 59 5.64 -10.56 -20.82
CA GLN A 59 5.48 -10.21 -22.24
C GLN A 59 6.80 -10.27 -23.03
N SER A 60 7.91 -9.86 -22.41
CA SER A 60 9.25 -9.94 -23.00
C SER A 60 9.72 -11.38 -23.17
N VAL A 61 9.46 -12.26 -22.21
CA VAL A 61 9.81 -13.69 -22.30
C VAL A 61 9.01 -14.39 -23.41
N PHE A 62 7.72 -14.03 -23.55
CA PHE A 62 6.86 -14.56 -24.60
C PHE A 62 7.00 -13.84 -25.95
N ASN A 63 7.92 -12.86 -26.05
CA ASN A 63 8.18 -12.08 -27.26
C ASN A 63 6.88 -11.55 -27.90
N LEU A 64 5.94 -11.10 -27.06
CA LEU A 64 4.67 -10.49 -27.50
C LEU A 64 4.86 -9.06 -28.05
N TYR A 65 6.12 -8.67 -28.29
CA TYR A 65 6.58 -7.62 -29.18
C TYR A 65 7.78 -8.13 -29.98
#